data_AF-A0A6M3JD15-F1
#
_entry.id   AF-A0A6M3JD15-F1
#
_cell.length_a   1.000
_cell.length_b   1.000
_cell.length_c   1.000
_cell.angle_alpha   90.00
_cell.angle_beta   90.00
_cell.angle_gamma   90.00
#
_symmetry.space_group_name_H-M   'P 1'
#
loop_
_entity.id
_entity.type
_entity.pdbx_description
1 polymer ?
#
loop_
_entity_poly.entity_id
_entity_poly.type
_entity_poly.pdbx_seq_one_letter_code
_entity_poly.pdbx_strand_id
1 'polypeptide(L)' 'MKECKVRKRLYVGAFNYAGEVITVYKRAHTENTAFQLMVLELAKYKGLSAWAIRQYFNGEKPNYEIKEDKGDG' A
#
# COMPACT_ATOMS: atom_id res chain seq x y z
N MET A 1 -25.75 -9.13 15.58
CA MET A 1 -24.93 -8.77 14.39
C MET A 1 -23.71 -9.68 14.38
N LYS A 2 -23.55 -10.52 13.34
CA LYS A 2 -22.34 -11.36 13.21
C LYS A 2 -21.17 -10.44 12.85
N GLU A 3 -20.25 -10.22 13.78
CA GLU A 3 -18.92 -9.68 13.47
C GLU A 3 -18.23 -10.65 12.51
N CYS A 4 -18.33 -10.41 11.21
CA CYS A 4 -17.41 -11.00 10.25
C CYS A 4 -16.03 -10.39 10.52
N LYS A 5 -15.28 -10.96 11.47
CA LYS A 5 -13.85 -10.70 11.66
C LYS A 5 -13.09 -11.24 10.45
N VAL A 6 -13.19 -10.56 9.32
CA VAL A 6 -12.35 -10.82 8.15
C VAL A 6 -10.92 -10.59 8.64
N ARG A 7 -10.12 -11.67 8.76
CA ARG A 7 -8.73 -11.56 9.22
C ARG A 7 -7.97 -10.62 8.28
N LYS A 8 -7.33 -9.60 8.82
CA LYS A 8 -6.44 -8.73 8.05
C LYS A 8 -5.19 -9.52 7.69
N ARG A 9 -4.84 -9.53 6.41
CA ARG A 9 -3.56 -10.07 5.90
C ARG A 9 -2.51 -8.98 5.93
N LEU A 10 -1.25 -9.35 6.08
CA LEU A 10 -0.13 -8.43 5.95
C LEU A 10 0.17 -8.26 4.46
N TYR A 11 0.29 -7.02 4.02
CA TYR A 11 0.71 -6.67 2.67
C TYR A 11 2.00 -5.86 2.75
N VAL A 12 2.89 -6.11 1.80
CA VAL A 12 4.15 -5.39 1.59
C VAL A 12 4.03 -4.67 0.26
N GLY A 13 4.13 -3.35 0.31
CA GLY A 13 4.17 -2.51 -0.89
C GLY A 13 5.56 -1.94 -1.10
N ALA A 14 6.15 -2.16 -2.27
CA ALA A 14 7.37 -1.50 -2.71
C ALA A 14 6.99 -0.38 -3.69
N PHE A 15 7.24 0.87 -3.32
CA PHE A 15 6.85 2.05 -4.09
C PHE A 15 8.09 2.80 -4.57
N ASN A 16 8.28 2.89 -5.87
CA ASN A 16 9.34 3.72 -6.45
C ASN A 16 8.79 5.14 -6.67
N TYR A 17 9.15 6.07 -5.79
CA TYR A 17 8.82 7.48 -5.93
C TYR A 17 10.05 8.27 -6.34
N ALA A 18 10.08 8.75 -7.59
CA ALA A 18 11.16 9.58 -8.14
C ALA A 18 12.58 8.96 -7.97
N GLY A 19 12.70 7.63 -8.06
CA GLY A 19 13.96 6.90 -7.91
C GLY A 19 14.24 6.41 -6.49
N GLU A 20 13.44 6.81 -5.50
CA GLU A 20 13.51 6.29 -4.14
C GLU A 20 12.54 5.12 -3.97
N VAL A 21 13.07 3.94 -3.62
CA VAL A 21 12.25 2.76 -3.32
C VAL A 21 11.88 2.76 -1.85
N ILE A 22 10.58 2.89 -1.58
CA ILE A 22 10.01 2.96 -0.24
C ILE A 22 9.18 1.71 0.00
N THR A 23 9.56 0.93 1.00
CA THR A 23 8.83 -0.27 1.40
C THR A 23 7.89 0.05 2.56
N VAL A 24 6.61 -0.29 2.40
CA VAL A 24 5.57 -0.04 3.40
C VAL A 24 4.86 -1.34 3.74
N TYR A 25 4.69 -1.60 5.03
CA TYR A 25 4.03 -2.79 5.54
C TYR A 25 2.69 -2.40 6.15
N LYS A 26 1.58 -2.94 5.62
CA LYS A 26 0.23 -2.66 6.14
C LYS A 26 -0.64 -3.90 6.23
N ARG A 27 -1.43 -3.96 7.31
CA ARG A 27 -2.47 -4.98 7.48
C ARG A 27 -3.78 -4.50 6.90
N ALA A 28 -4.35 -5.25 5.96
CA ALA A 28 -5.61 -4.92 5.30
C ALA A 28 -6.44 -6.17 4.98
N HIS A 29 -7.70 -5.97 4.60
CA HIS A 29 -8.59 -7.08 4.21
C HIS A 29 -8.42 -7.47 2.74
N THR A 30 -8.01 -6.50 1.91
CA THR A 30 -7.78 -6.67 0.48
C THR A 30 -6.55 -5.86 0.07
N GLU A 31 -5.97 -6.22 -1.07
CA GLU A 31 -4.85 -5.48 -1.66
C GLU A 31 -5.21 -4.03 -1.96
N ASN A 32 -6.44 -3.77 -2.44
CA ASN A 32 -6.89 -2.40 -2.70
C ASN A 32 -6.96 -1.55 -1.41
N THR A 33 -7.45 -2.12 -0.30
CA THR A 33 -7.42 -1.43 1.00
C THR A 33 -5.97 -1.26 1.50
N ALA A 34 -5.09 -2.23 1.25
CA ALA A 34 -3.67 -2.11 1.57
C ALA A 34 -3.04 -0.95 0.82
N PHE A 35 -3.27 -0.85 -0.49
CA PHE A 35 -2.81 0.25 -1.33
C PHE A 35 -3.25 1.61 -0.79
N GLN A 36 -4.54 1.78 -0.48
CA GLN A 36 -5.04 3.04 0.08
C GLN A 36 -4.34 3.43 1.40
N LEU A 37 -4.13 2.47 2.29
CA LEU A 37 -3.43 2.69 3.55
C LEU A 37 -1.94 3.01 3.34
N MET A 38 -1.29 2.34 2.39
CA MET A 38 0.11 2.59 2.03
C MET A 38 0.29 3.96 1.38
N VAL A 39 -0.63 4.36 0.49
CA VAL A 39 -0.65 5.70 -0.14
C VAL A 39 -0.81 6.79 0.90
N LEU A 40 -1.67 6.60 1.91
CA LEU A 40 -1.81 7.55 3.02
C LEU A 40 -0.53 7.67 3.85
N GLU A 41 0.21 6.58 4.02
CA GLU A 41 1.48 6.60 4.74
C GLU A 41 2.58 7.30 3.94
N LEU A 42 2.68 6.99 2.64
CA LEU A 42 3.59 7.66 1.70
C LEU A 42 3.32 9.17 1.61
N ALA A 43 2.04 9.57 1.63
CA ALA A 43 1.63 10.97 1.66
C ALA A 43 2.18 11.69 2.90
N LYS A 44 2.07 11.06 4.08
CA LYS A 44 2.65 11.59 5.33
C LYS A 44 4.17 11.63 5.27
N TYR A 45 4.80 10.57 4.76
CA TYR A 45 6.26 10.47 4.67
C TYR A 45 6.87 11.52 3.73
N LYS A 46 6.21 11.79 2.59
CA LYS A 46 6.66 12.80 1.63
C LYS A 46 6.12 14.21 1.89
N GLY A 47 5.23 14.38 2.86
CA GLY A 47 4.55 15.67 3.10
C GLY A 47 3.65 16.12 1.93
N LEU A 48 3.10 15.17 1.18
CA LEU A 48 2.26 15.41 0.01
C LEU A 48 0.81 14.98 0.27
N SER A 49 -0.11 15.39 -0.61
CA SER A 49 -1.48 14.90 -0.54
C SER A 49 -1.57 13.45 -1.01
N ALA A 50 -2.48 12.68 -0.39
CA ALA A 50 -2.74 11.30 -0.81
C ALA A 50 -3.20 11.21 -2.27
N TRP A 51 -3.86 12.25 -2.78
CA TRP A 51 -4.25 12.35 -4.17
C TRP A 51 -3.03 12.47 -5.10
N ALA A 52 -2.05 13.32 -4.77
CA ALA A 52 -0.83 13.47 -5.57
C ALA A 52 -0.02 12.16 -5.62
N ILE A 53 0.15 11.50 -4.48
CA ILE A 53 0.78 10.17 -4.40
C ILE A 53 0.01 9.15 -5.24
N ARG A 54 -1.32 9.12 -5.12
CA ARG A 54 -2.16 8.20 -5.89
C ARG A 54 -2.04 8.44 -7.39
N GLN A 55 -2.10 9.70 -7.85
CA GLN A 55 -1.93 10.05 -9.26
C GLN A 55 -0.58 9.59 -9.82
N TYR A 56 0.48 9.74 -9.03
CA TYR A 56 1.83 9.29 -9.41
C TYR A 56 1.89 7.77 -9.67
N PHE A 57 1.21 6.98 -8.84
CA PHE A 57 1.17 5.51 -8.96
C PHE A 57 0.04 4.98 -9.84
N ASN A 58 -0.93 5.80 -10.25
CA ASN A 58 -2.07 5.40 -11.08
C ASN A 58 -1.78 5.48 -12.61
N GLY A 59 -0.53 5.67 -13.00
CA GLY A 59 -0.08 5.69 -14.41
C GLY A 59 0.17 4.30 -15.01
N GLU A 60 0.52 4.25 -16.30
CA GLU A 60 0.67 3.00 -17.09
C GLU A 60 1.88 2.12 -16.74
N LYS A 61 2.78 2.54 -15.84
CA LYS A 61 3.98 1.78 -15.48
C LYS A 61 3.87 1.14 -14.10
N PRO A 62 4.47 -0.05 -13.88
CA PRO A 62 4.57 -0.68 -12.57
C PRO A 62 5.61 0.06 -11.71
N ASN A 63 5.26 1.27 -11.26
CA ASN A 63 6.09 2.07 -10.35
C ASN A 63 5.89 1.65 -8.89
N TYR A 64 5.02 0.66 -8.65
CA TYR A 64 4.83 0.05 -7.36
C TYR A 64 4.44 -1.42 -7.53
N GLU A 65 4.72 -2.19 -6.50
CA GLU A 65 4.30 -3.59 -6.38
C GLU A 65 3.72 -3.80 -4.98
N ILE A 66 2.59 -4.49 -4.87
CA ILE A 66 2.04 -4.90 -3.58
C ILE A 66 1.89 -6.41 -3.60
N LYS A 67 2.41 -7.05 -2.57
CA LYS A 67 2.30 -8.50 -2.37
C LYS A 67 1.78 -8.78 -0.97
N GLU A 68 0.94 -9.79 -0.86
CA GLU A 68 0.58 -10.35 0.44
C GLU A 68 1.80 -11.06 1.03
N ASP A 69 2.21 -10.66 2.23
CA ASP A 69 3.19 -11.41 3.02
C ASP A 69 2.50 -12.66 3.56
N LYS A 70 2.60 -13.73 2.78
CA LYS A 70 2.26 -15.07 3.23
C LYS A 70 3.48 -15.53 4.03
N GLY A 71 3.58 -15.11 5.28
CA GLY A 71 4.64 -15.58 6.16
C GLY A 71 4.75 -17.11 6.05
N ASP A 72 5.82 -17.57 5.41
CA ASP A 72 6.16 -18.99 5.32
C ASP A 72 6.47 -19.43 6.75
N GLY A 73 5.56 -20.24 7.30
CA GLY A 73 5.69 -20.87 8.61
C GLY A 73 6.29 -22.25 8.48
#